data_AF-A0A1Y4QXF0-F1
#
_entry.id   AF-A0A1Y4QXF0-F1
#
_cell.length_a   1.000
_cell.length_b   1.000
_cell.length_c   1.000
_cell.angle_alpha   90.00
_cell.angle_beta   90.00
_cell.angle_gamma   90.00
#
_symmetry.space_group_name_H-M   'P 1'
#
loop_
_entity.id
_entity.type
_entity.pdbx_description
1 polymer ?
#
loop_
_entity_poly.entity_id
_entity_poly.type
_entity_poly.pdbx_seq_one_letter_code
_entity_poly.pdbx_strand_id
1 'polypeptide(L)'
;MKKNEVMIRGLSKEEMAELKRLAKIENQTSLNQYLLSVLRDHLINSETKTLNRYYHQILLDMLEFEKMAIAQIIKLQHNNDRMAEKIKESCKAIGIDFDDESEFN
;
A
#
# COMPACT_ATOMS: atom_id res chain seq x y z
N MET A 1 -6.30 -36.18 13.44
CA MET A 1 -5.06 -35.43 13.18
C MET A 1 -4.05 -35.79 14.28
N LYS A 2 -2.80 -36.15 13.94
CA LYS A 2 -1.77 -36.41 14.96
C LYS A 2 -1.39 -35.07 15.63
N LYS A 3 -1.25 -35.05 16.95
CA LYS A 3 -0.75 -33.89 17.69
C LYS A 3 0.73 -33.70 17.35
N ASN A 4 1.07 -32.62 16.66
CA ASN A 4 2.46 -32.22 16.44
C ASN A 4 2.96 -31.54 17.72
N GLU A 5 3.45 -32.33 18.66
CA GLU A 5 4.12 -31.81 19.85
C GLU A 5 5.58 -31.49 19.53
N VAL A 6 6.00 -30.27 19.83
CA VAL A 6 7.38 -29.81 19.63
C VAL A 6 8.08 -29.75 20.97
N MET A 7 9.20 -30.46 21.11
CA MET A 7 10.07 -30.35 22.28
C MET A 7 11.15 -29.31 22.06
N ILE A 8 11.23 -28.34 22.97
CA ILE A 8 12.35 -27.40 23.04
C ILE A 8 13.41 -28.01 23.97
N ARG A 9 14.58 -28.34 23.41
CA ARG A 9 15.73 -28.88 24.15
C ARG A 9 16.81 -27.81 24.26
N GLY A 10 17.70 -27.94 25.26
CA GLY A 10 18.90 -27.10 25.38
C GLY A 10 18.72 -25.82 26.19
N LEU A 11 17.57 -25.61 26.84
CA LEU A 11 17.39 -24.50 27.77
C LEU A 11 18.20 -24.75 29.05
N SER A 12 18.94 -23.72 29.49
CA SER A 12 19.64 -23.73 30.77
C SER A 12 18.65 -23.73 31.94
N LYS A 13 19.15 -24.03 33.15
CA LYS A 13 18.31 -23.99 34.36
C LYS A 13 17.84 -22.57 34.67
N GLU A 14 18.69 -21.60 34.42
CA GLU A 14 18.43 -20.17 34.59
C GLU A 14 17.35 -19.69 33.61
N GLU A 15 17.47 -20.05 32.33
CA GLU A 15 16.46 -19.74 31.30
C GLU A 15 15.10 -20.36 31.65
N MET A 16 15.08 -21.62 32.09
CA MET A 16 13.86 -22.29 32.53
C MET A 16 13.24 -21.65 33.77
N ALA A 17 14.06 -21.17 34.71
CA ALA A 17 13.57 -20.47 35.90
C ALA A 17 12.96 -19.12 35.51
N GLU A 18 13.60 -18.39 34.60
CA GLU A 18 13.12 -17.11 34.12
C GLU A 18 11.81 -17.23 33.34
N LEU A 19 11.70 -18.19 32.42
CA LEU A 19 10.44 -18.42 31.70
C LEU A 19 9.28 -18.79 32.63
N LYS A 20 9.54 -19.58 33.69
CA LYS A 20 8.52 -19.87 34.71
C LYS A 20 8.14 -18.64 35.53
N ARG A 21 9.09 -17.74 35.81
CA ARG A 21 8.84 -16.48 36.50
C ARG A 21 7.94 -15.59 35.64
N LEU A 22 8.28 -15.43 34.37
CA LEU A 22 7.51 -14.65 33.40
C LEU A 22 6.08 -15.19 33.23
N ALA A 23 5.92 -16.52 33.09
CA ALA A 23 4.61 -17.16 33.01
C ALA A 23 3.70 -16.82 34.21
N LYS A 24 4.26 -16.71 35.42
CA LYS A 24 3.51 -16.30 36.61
C LYS A 24 3.14 -14.83 36.59
N ILE A 25 4.05 -13.96 36.17
CA ILE A 25 3.82 -12.50 36.07
C ILE A 25 2.67 -12.21 35.09
N GLU A 26 2.62 -12.94 33.98
CA GLU A 26 1.57 -12.82 32.98
C GLU A 26 0.31 -13.64 33.29
N ASN A 27 0.18 -14.17 34.53
CA ASN A 27 -0.99 -14.92 35.00
C ASN A 27 -1.37 -16.14 34.15
N GLN A 28 -0.39 -16.81 33.55
CA GLN A 28 -0.62 -18.01 32.76
C GLN A 28 -0.72 -19.25 33.65
N THR A 29 -1.65 -20.16 33.35
CA THR A 29 -1.88 -21.38 34.16
C THR A 29 -0.75 -22.40 34.02
N SER A 30 0.04 -22.32 32.94
CA SER A 30 1.22 -23.17 32.74
C SER A 30 2.30 -22.48 31.90
N LEU A 31 3.54 -22.96 32.04
CA LEU A 31 4.65 -22.54 31.19
C LEU A 31 4.36 -22.79 29.71
N ASN A 32 3.70 -23.91 29.36
CA ASN A 32 3.37 -24.22 27.98
C ASN A 32 2.36 -23.23 27.40
N GLN A 33 1.37 -22.79 28.19
CA GLN A 33 0.44 -21.74 27.75
C GLN A 33 1.15 -20.41 27.53
N TYR A 34 2.08 -20.05 28.42
CA TYR A 34 2.91 -18.86 28.25
C TYR A 34 3.76 -18.93 26.96
N LEU A 35 4.43 -20.05 26.70
CA LEU A 35 5.21 -20.21 25.47
C LEU A 35 4.32 -20.14 24.22
N LEU A 36 3.12 -20.72 24.28
CA LEU A 36 2.15 -20.64 23.19
C LEU A 36 1.64 -19.22 22.95
N SER A 37 1.42 -18.42 24.01
CA SER A 37 0.99 -17.02 23.85
C SER A 37 2.09 -16.20 23.19
N VAL A 38 3.33 -16.30 23.68
CA VAL A 38 4.48 -15.58 23.10
C VAL A 38 4.69 -15.94 21.62
N LEU A 39 4.64 -17.23 21.27
CA LEU A 39 4.77 -17.68 19.89
C LEU A 39 3.62 -17.19 19.01
N ARG A 40 2.38 -17.20 19.53
CA ARG A 40 1.21 -16.70 18.81
C ARG A 40 1.31 -15.20 18.56
N ASP A 41 1.70 -14.42 19.57
CA ASP A 41 1.85 -12.97 19.45
C ASP A 41 2.95 -12.62 18.44
N HIS A 42 4.04 -13.38 18.43
CA HIS A 42 5.09 -13.21 17.43
C HIS A 42 4.58 -13.50 16.01
N LEU A 43 3.83 -14.59 15.84
CA LEU A 43 3.22 -14.95 14.56
C LEU A 43 2.25 -13.87 14.08
N ILE A 44 1.30 -13.44 14.92
CA ILE A 44 0.34 -12.38 14.59
C ILE A 44 1.06 -11.10 14.20
N ASN A 45 2.09 -10.70 14.94
CA ASN A 45 2.87 -9.51 14.62
C ASN A 45 3.62 -9.65 13.29
N SER A 46 4.15 -10.84 12.98
CA SER A 46 4.85 -11.11 11.72
C SER A 46 3.90 -11.12 10.52
N GLU A 47 2.73 -11.73 10.66
CA GLU A 47 1.68 -11.79 9.64
C GLU A 47 1.09 -10.39 9.40
N THR A 48 0.81 -9.64 10.47
CA THR A 48 0.30 -8.26 10.37
C THR A 48 1.29 -7.34 9.68
N LYS A 49 2.59 -7.43 9.99
CA LYS A 49 3.64 -6.67 9.28
C LYS A 49 3.70 -7.02 7.79
N THR A 50 3.56 -8.30 7.47
CA THR A 50 3.58 -8.79 6.10
C THR A 50 2.34 -8.31 5.32
N LEU A 51 1.16 -8.42 5.92
CA LEU A 51 -0.09 -7.95 5.36
C LEU A 51 -0.09 -6.42 5.13
N ASN A 52 0.39 -5.65 6.10
CA ASN A 52 0.55 -4.20 5.94
C ASN A 52 1.50 -3.84 4.81
N ARG A 53 2.59 -4.60 4.62
CA ARG A 53 3.51 -4.41 3.50
C ARG A 53 2.81 -4.67 2.15
N TYR A 54 2.00 -5.72 2.06
CA TYR A 54 1.22 -6.02 0.86
C TYR A 54 0.21 -4.91 0.55
N TYR A 55 -0.58 -4.47 1.53
CA TYR A 55 -1.53 -3.37 1.32
C TYR A 55 -0.84 -2.06 0.93
N HIS A 56 0.31 -1.76 1.55
CA HIS A 56 1.08 -0.58 1.19
C HIS A 56 1.57 -0.64 -0.26
N GLN A 57 2.02 -1.81 -0.73
CA GLN A 57 2.42 -1.99 -2.13
C GLN A 57 1.25 -1.77 -3.10
N ILE A 58 0.07 -2.33 -2.79
CA ILE A 58 -1.14 -2.13 -3.62
C ILE A 58 -1.49 -0.64 -3.72
N LEU A 59 -1.41 0.10 -2.60
CA LEU A 59 -1.68 1.55 -2.61
C LEU A 59 -0.66 2.32 -3.46
N LEU A 60 0.61 1.95 -3.40
CA LEU A 60 1.64 2.56 -4.25
C LEU A 60 1.40 2.29 -5.73
N ASP A 61 1.04 1.05 -6.09
CA ASP A 61 0.74 0.67 -7.47
C ASP A 61 -0.50 1.43 -8.02
N MET A 62 -1.53 1.60 -7.18
CA MET A 62 -2.72 2.40 -7.54
C MET A 62 -2.39 3.87 -7.75
N LEU A 63 -1.58 4.47 -6.86
CA LEU A 63 -1.14 5.85 -7.00
C LEU A 63 -0.30 6.08 -8.27
N GLU A 64 0.57 5.12 -8.60
CA GLU A 64 1.37 5.18 -9.82
C GLU A 64 0.49 5.07 -11.07
N PHE A 65 -0.50 4.19 -11.07
CA PHE A 65 -1.48 4.08 -12.14
C PHE A 65 -2.28 5.38 -12.33
N GLU A 66 -2.81 5.96 -11.26
CA GLU A 66 -3.55 7.23 -11.32
C GLU A 66 -2.70 8.38 -11.87
N LYS A 67 -1.44 8.44 -11.43
CA LYS A 67 -0.47 9.43 -11.93
C LYS A 67 -0.24 9.29 -13.44
N MET A 68 -0.10 8.05 -13.94
CA MET A 68 0.04 7.80 -15.37
C MET A 68 -1.22 8.19 -16.15
N ALA A 69 -2.41 7.93 -15.62
CA ALA A 69 -3.67 8.31 -16.25
C ALA A 69 -3.81 9.84 -16.37
N ILE A 70 -3.52 10.58 -15.30
CA ILE A 70 -3.53 12.05 -15.29
C ILE A 70 -2.51 12.60 -16.32
N ALA A 71 -1.30 12.04 -16.38
CA ALA A 71 -0.30 12.46 -17.35
C ALA A 71 -0.77 12.26 -18.81
N GLN A 72 -1.51 11.18 -19.10
CA GLN A 72 -2.10 10.99 -20.42
C GLN A 72 -3.21 11.99 -20.73
N ILE A 73 -4.07 12.32 -19.76
CA ILE A 73 -5.12 13.35 -19.91
C ILE A 73 -4.50 14.71 -20.22
N ILE A 74 -3.47 15.13 -19.47
CA ILE A 74 -2.74 16.39 -19.71
C ILE A 74 -2.14 16.40 -21.11
N LYS A 75 -1.54 15.29 -21.55
CA LYS A 75 -0.98 15.18 -22.91
C LYS A 75 -2.05 15.31 -24.00
N LEU A 76 -3.24 14.72 -23.78
CA LEU A 76 -4.37 14.86 -24.69
C LEU A 76 -4.89 16.30 -24.74
N GLN A 77 -5.00 16.98 -23.59
CA GLN A 77 -5.39 18.40 -23.52
C GLN A 77 -4.41 19.28 -24.31
N HIS A 78 -3.11 19.16 -24.07
CA HIS A 78 -2.11 19.92 -24.82
C HIS A 78 -2.15 19.66 -26.33
N ASN A 79 -2.44 18.41 -26.75
CA ASN A 79 -2.59 18.10 -28.16
C ASN A 79 -3.84 18.76 -28.75
N ASN A 80 -4.96 18.77 -28.02
CA ASN A 80 -6.19 19.42 -28.43
C ASN A 80 -6.01 20.94 -28.54
N ASP A 81 -5.34 21.57 -27.58
CA ASP A 81 -5.05 23.02 -27.61
C ASP A 81 -4.23 23.40 -28.85
N ARG A 82 -3.16 22.63 -29.12
CA ARG A 82 -2.35 22.82 -30.34
C ARG A 82 -3.13 22.58 -31.62
N MET A 83 -4.07 21.63 -31.62
CA MET A 83 -4.91 21.37 -32.78
C MET A 83 -5.92 22.51 -32.99
N ALA A 84 -6.51 23.04 -31.93
CA ALA A 84 -7.38 24.21 -31.97
C ALA A 84 -6.65 25.44 -32.53
N GLU A 85 -5.41 25.68 -32.09
CA GLU A 85 -4.57 26.77 -32.59
C GLU A 85 -4.27 26.62 -34.09
N LYS A 86 -3.88 25.41 -34.54
CA LYS A 86 -3.67 25.12 -35.97
C LYS A 86 -4.94 25.28 -36.82
N ILE A 87 -6.10 24.90 -36.28
CA ILE A 87 -7.38 25.11 -36.96
C ILE A 87 -7.64 26.61 -37.11
N LYS A 88 -7.44 27.40 -36.04
CA LYS A 88 -7.59 28.85 -36.07
C LYS A 88 -6.66 29.50 -37.11
N GLU A 89 -5.39 29.10 -37.13
CA GLU A 89 -4.41 29.56 -38.14
C GLU A 89 -4.84 29.20 -39.57
N SER A 90 -5.30 27.96 -39.78
CA SER A 90 -5.73 27.48 -41.09
C SER A 90 -6.97 28.22 -41.60
N CYS A 91 -7.91 28.50 -40.71
CA CYS A 91 -9.09 29.29 -41.02
C CYS A 91 -8.76 30.74 -41.38
N LYS A 92 -7.85 31.37 -40.62
CA LYS A 92 -7.38 32.72 -40.93
C LYS A 92 -6.72 32.81 -42.30
N ALA A 93 -5.99 31.77 -42.70
CA ALA A 93 -5.35 31.69 -44.02
C ALA A 93 -6.34 31.65 -45.20
N ILE A 94 -7.58 31.21 -44.99
CA ILE A 94 -8.65 31.20 -46.00
C ILE A 94 -9.65 32.35 -45.84
N GLY A 95 -9.33 33.34 -45.00
CA GLY A 95 -10.13 34.55 -44.81
C GLY A 95 -11.33 34.40 -43.87
N ILE A 96 -11.37 33.34 -43.06
CA ILE A 96 -12.35 33.19 -41.98
C ILE A 96 -11.69 33.68 -40.70
N ASP A 97 -12.14 34.83 -40.18
CA ASP A 97 -11.65 35.37 -38.92
C ASP A 97 -12.51 34.89 -37.74
N PHE A 98 -11.85 34.32 -36.73
CA PHE A 98 -12.50 33.82 -35.51
C PHE A 98 -12.38 34.82 -34.36
N ASP A 99 -11.68 35.95 -34.56
CA ASP A 99 -11.49 37.01 -33.58
C ASP A 99 -12.55 38.14 -33.70
N ASP A 100 -13.49 38.02 -34.64
CA ASP A 100 -14.56 39.00 -34.85
C ASP A 100 -15.73 38.77 -33.87
N GLU A 101 -15.53 39.13 -32.60
CA GLU A 101 -16.63 39.28 -31.62
C GLU A 101 -17.46 40.57 -31.87
N SER A 102 -17.22 41.27 -32.98
CA SER A 102 -17.83 42.56 -33.31
C SER A 102 -19.27 42.47 -33.83
N GLU A 103 -19.78 41.28 -34.19
CA GLU A 103 -21.13 41.09 -34.75
C GLU A 103 -22.26 40.92 -33.71
N PHE A 104 -21.97 40.95 -32.40
CA PHE A 104 -22.97 40.76 -31.33
C PHE A 104 -23.25 41.99 -30.43
N ASN A 105 -22.89 43.21 -30.86
CA ASN A 105 -23.28 44.47 -30.20
C ASN A 105 -24.25 45.31 -31.05
#